data_AF-A0A2E0UIC4-F1
#
_entry.id   AF-A0A2E0UIC4-F1
#
_cell.length_a   1.000
_cell.length_b   1.000
_cell.length_c   1.000
_cell.angle_alpha   90.00
_cell.angle_beta   90.00
_cell.angle_gamma   90.00
#
_symmetry.space_group_name_H-M   'P 1'
#
loop_
_entity.id
_entity.type
_entity.pdbx_description
1 polymer ?
#
loop_
_entity_poly.entity_id
_entity_poly.type
_entity_poly.pdbx_seq_one_letter_code
_entity_poly.pdbx_strand_id
1 'polypeptide(L)'
;MCHVDGCERVAMYKAKRLCQKHYFRMMRTGSYELKRKIERLVTPNGYIKVLAEGHKLSDKHGYVYEHRLVLFNKYGDSELACEKCGARWLWRPYMDHVDHIDKNKQNNKASNLRPLCNGCNTKRTKIDYTKVKGTIPITAFGKTMVAEEWARQDICTVSGYVVRNRIKAGWDAEKAITKPSRKASKIV
;
A
#
# COMPACT_ATOMS: atom_id res chain seq x y z
N MET A 1 -49.04 -5.32 -1.55
CA MET A 1 -47.72 -4.77 -1.90
C MET A 1 -47.04 -4.17 -0.67
N CYS A 2 -45.72 -3.96 -0.72
CA CYS A 2 -44.97 -3.24 0.31
C CYS A 2 -45.41 -1.77 0.37
N HIS A 3 -45.51 -1.18 1.56
CA HIS A 3 -45.94 0.22 1.74
C HIS A 3 -44.83 1.27 1.48
N VAL A 4 -43.56 0.86 1.46
CA VAL A 4 -42.44 1.75 1.16
C VAL A 4 -42.56 2.22 -0.28
N ASP A 5 -42.45 3.53 -0.49
CA ASP A 5 -42.60 4.16 -1.81
C ASP A 5 -41.61 3.60 -2.85
N GLY A 6 -42.07 3.45 -4.09
CA GLY A 6 -41.31 2.83 -5.18
C GLY A 6 -40.99 1.33 -5.00
N CYS A 7 -41.59 0.64 -4.02
CA CYS A 7 -41.33 -0.79 -3.78
C CYS A 7 -42.48 -1.69 -4.22
N GLU A 8 -42.29 -2.38 -5.35
CA GLU A 8 -43.30 -3.29 -5.92
C GLU A 8 -43.27 -4.70 -5.32
N ARG A 9 -42.43 -4.96 -4.29
CA ARG A 9 -42.33 -6.30 -3.70
C ARG A 9 -43.59 -6.65 -2.88
N VAL A 10 -43.94 -7.93 -2.87
CA VAL A 10 -45.04 -8.45 -2.03
C VAL A 10 -44.71 -8.27 -0.54
N ALA A 11 -45.72 -7.89 0.24
CA ALA A 11 -45.59 -7.76 1.69
C ALA A 11 -45.65 -9.13 2.36
N MET A 12 -44.50 -9.63 2.82
CA MET A 12 -44.41 -10.87 3.59
C MET A 12 -44.90 -10.68 5.03
N TYR A 13 -44.64 -9.51 5.62
CA TYR A 13 -45.11 -9.15 6.95
C TYR A 13 -46.44 -8.40 6.84
N LYS A 14 -47.54 -9.14 6.66
CA LYS A 14 -48.87 -8.62 6.32
C LYS A 14 -49.35 -7.52 7.27
N ALA A 15 -49.26 -7.75 8.59
CA ALA A 15 -49.69 -6.78 9.61
C ALA A 15 -48.93 -5.44 9.53
N LYS A 16 -47.67 -5.46 9.08
CA LYS A 16 -46.84 -4.25 8.91
C LYS A 16 -46.86 -3.72 7.47
N ARG A 17 -47.46 -4.45 6.52
CA ARG A 17 -47.44 -4.15 5.07
C ARG A 17 -46.02 -3.96 4.52
N LEU A 18 -45.07 -4.75 5.00
CA LEU A 18 -43.66 -4.67 4.59
C LEU A 18 -43.21 -5.94 3.88
N CYS A 19 -42.41 -5.77 2.82
CA CYS A 19 -41.62 -6.86 2.28
C CYS A 19 -40.51 -7.26 3.26
N GLN A 20 -39.97 -8.46 3.11
CA GLN A 20 -38.94 -8.97 4.03
C GLN A 20 -37.71 -8.06 4.11
N LYS A 21 -37.27 -7.52 2.97
CA LYS A 21 -36.13 -6.61 2.89
C LYS A 21 -36.33 -5.32 3.70
N HIS A 22 -37.50 -4.68 3.60
CA HIS A 22 -37.79 -3.43 4.32
C HIS A 22 -38.09 -3.66 5.79
N TYR A 23 -38.73 -4.77 6.14
CA TYR A 23 -38.88 -5.18 7.53
C TYR A 23 -37.52 -5.30 8.22
N PHE A 24 -36.61 -6.13 7.68
CA PHE A 24 -35.27 -6.29 8.27
C PHE A 24 -34.38 -5.05 8.18
N ARG A 25 -34.61 -4.13 7.23
CA ARG A 25 -33.88 -2.86 7.19
C ARG A 25 -34.33 -1.95 8.33
N MET A 26 -35.64 -1.79 8.53
CA MET A 26 -36.19 -1.02 9.63
C MET A 26 -35.71 -1.56 10.99
N MET A 27 -35.74 -2.87 11.20
CA MET A 27 -35.26 -3.48 12.44
C MET A 27 -33.76 -3.25 12.70
N ARG A 28 -32.93 -3.14 11.66
CA ARG A 28 -31.47 -2.95 11.82
C ARG A 28 -31.04 -1.48 11.87
N THR A 29 -31.77 -0.60 11.21
CA THR A 29 -31.30 0.78 10.95
C THR A 29 -32.28 1.86 11.38
N GLY A 30 -33.50 1.49 11.79
CA GLY A 30 -34.57 2.43 12.13
C GLY A 30 -35.13 3.19 10.93
N SER A 31 -34.75 2.82 9.70
CA SER A 31 -35.19 3.51 8.47
C SER A 31 -35.43 2.52 7.33
N TYR A 32 -36.26 2.92 6.37
CA TYR A 32 -36.41 2.21 5.09
C TYR A 32 -35.40 2.69 4.05
N GLU A 33 -34.78 3.84 4.26
CA GLU A 33 -33.86 4.45 3.32
C GLU A 33 -32.53 3.70 3.24
N LEU A 34 -31.98 3.63 2.03
CA LEU A 34 -30.60 3.20 1.85
C LEU A 34 -29.68 4.31 2.37
N LYS A 35 -28.77 3.98 3.29
CA LYS A 35 -27.71 4.92 3.67
C LYS A 35 -26.86 5.23 2.43
N ARG A 36 -26.81 6.51 2.05
CA ARG A 36 -25.94 7.00 0.98
C ARG A 36 -24.48 6.76 1.38
N LYS A 37 -23.64 6.43 0.39
CA LYS A 37 -22.20 6.36 0.61
C LYS A 37 -21.67 7.77 0.85
N ILE A 38 -20.74 7.89 1.80
CA ILE A 38 -20.10 9.17 2.13
C ILE A 38 -18.96 9.34 1.13
N GLU A 39 -18.91 10.47 0.42
CA GLU A 39 -17.89 10.67 -0.62
C GLU A 39 -16.46 10.69 -0.07
N ARG A 40 -16.27 11.21 1.15
CA ARG A 40 -14.96 11.36 1.79
C ARG A 40 -15.07 11.12 3.29
N LEU A 41 -14.33 10.15 3.80
CA LEU A 41 -14.37 9.75 5.21
C LEU A 41 -12.98 9.66 5.83
N VAL A 42 -12.87 10.05 7.10
CA VAL A 42 -11.65 9.87 7.90
C VAL A 42 -11.76 8.54 8.63
N THR A 43 -10.76 7.68 8.48
CA THR A 43 -10.69 6.38 9.14
C THR A 43 -10.21 6.54 10.60
N PRO A 44 -10.48 5.59 11.50
CA PRO A 44 -10.04 5.67 12.90
C PRO A 44 -8.52 5.84 13.08
N ASN A 45 -7.72 5.35 12.13
CA ASN A 45 -6.25 5.51 12.13
C ASN A 45 -5.77 6.82 11.46
N GLY A 46 -6.68 7.76 11.16
CA GLY A 46 -6.41 9.13 10.69
C GLY A 46 -6.18 9.30 9.19
N TYR A 47 -6.35 8.26 8.38
CA TYR A 47 -6.27 8.38 6.92
C TYR A 47 -7.60 8.82 6.33
N ILE A 48 -7.55 9.33 5.11
CA ILE A 48 -8.73 9.72 4.35
C ILE A 48 -9.01 8.66 3.28
N LYS A 49 -10.27 8.21 3.20
CA LYS A 49 -10.79 7.40 2.10
C LYS A 49 -11.79 8.23 1.30
N VAL A 50 -11.74 8.07 -0.01
CA VAL A 50 -12.65 8.70 -0.97
C VAL A 50 -13.41 7.63 -1.75
N LEU A 51 -14.68 7.90 -2.05
CA LEU A 51 -15.50 7.06 -2.89
C LEU A 51 -14.97 7.12 -4.33
N ALA A 52 -14.56 5.99 -4.86
CA ALA A 52 -14.02 5.84 -6.21
C ALA A 52 -14.43 4.46 -6.74
N GLU A 53 -15.72 4.33 -7.06
CA GLU A 53 -16.32 3.06 -7.47
C GLU A 53 -15.68 2.55 -8.76
N GLY A 54 -15.33 1.26 -8.79
CA GLY A 54 -14.68 0.64 -9.95
C GLY A 54 -13.23 1.03 -10.17
N HIS A 55 -12.65 1.91 -9.34
CA HIS A 55 -11.24 2.28 -9.48
C HIS A 55 -10.32 1.09 -9.20
N LYS A 56 -9.20 0.97 -9.92
CA LYS A 56 -8.24 -0.15 -9.79
C LYS A 56 -7.75 -0.37 -8.35
N LEU A 57 -7.62 0.71 -7.60
CA LEU A 57 -7.18 0.71 -6.19
C LEU A 57 -8.33 0.64 -5.18
N SER A 58 -9.58 0.51 -5.64
CA SER A 58 -10.75 0.52 -4.76
C SER A 58 -10.86 -0.77 -3.97
N ASP A 59 -11.29 -0.65 -2.71
CA ASP A 59 -11.64 -1.80 -1.89
C ASP A 59 -13.02 -2.36 -2.27
N LYS A 60 -13.40 -3.47 -1.63
CA LYS A 60 -14.71 -4.12 -1.84
C LYS A 60 -15.93 -3.23 -1.57
N HIS A 61 -15.76 -2.08 -0.93
CA HIS A 61 -16.82 -1.11 -0.65
C HIS A 61 -16.85 0.05 -1.64
N GLY A 62 -15.88 0.11 -2.57
CA GLY A 62 -15.73 1.15 -3.58
C GLY A 62 -14.90 2.35 -3.10
N TYR A 63 -14.11 2.19 -2.03
CA TYR A 63 -13.29 3.28 -1.49
C TYR A 63 -11.81 3.10 -1.81
N VAL A 64 -11.12 4.21 -2.05
CA VAL A 64 -9.65 4.26 -2.19
C VAL A 64 -9.10 5.17 -1.10
N TYR A 65 -7.92 4.84 -0.56
CA TYR A 65 -7.19 5.80 0.29
C TYR A 65 -6.77 7.02 -0.53
N GLU A 66 -7.15 8.22 -0.10
CA GLU A 66 -6.97 9.46 -0.86
C GLU A 66 -5.50 9.69 -1.27
N HIS A 67 -4.54 9.44 -0.37
CA HIS A 67 -3.12 9.53 -0.72
C HIS A 67 -2.71 8.58 -1.86
N ARG A 68 -3.27 7.36 -1.92
CA ARG A 68 -2.99 6.44 -3.03
C ARG A 68 -3.63 6.92 -4.32
N LEU A 69 -4.86 7.43 -4.24
CA LEU A 69 -5.57 7.95 -5.41
C LEU A 69 -4.85 9.17 -6.00
N VAL A 70 -4.42 10.12 -5.17
CA VAL A 70 -3.69 11.32 -5.64
C VAL A 70 -2.40 10.94 -6.36
N LEU A 71 -1.61 10.02 -5.79
CA LEU A 71 -0.38 9.57 -6.43
C LEU A 71 -0.67 8.77 -7.72
N PHE A 72 -1.74 7.97 -7.74
CA PHE A 72 -2.17 7.22 -8.92
C PHE A 72 -2.67 8.16 -10.02
N ASN A 73 -3.40 9.22 -9.70
CA ASN A 73 -3.82 10.20 -10.70
C ASN A 73 -2.63 10.95 -11.32
N LYS A 74 -1.53 11.11 -10.57
CA LYS A 74 -0.31 11.78 -11.06
C LYS A 74 0.52 10.92 -12.01
N TYR A 75 0.69 9.63 -11.70
CA TYR A 75 1.59 8.75 -12.45
C TYR A 75 0.87 7.63 -13.22
N GLY A 76 -0.43 7.46 -12.99
CA GLY A 76 -1.19 6.32 -13.47
C GLY A 76 -0.71 5.01 -12.86
N ASP A 77 -0.83 3.97 -13.66
CA ASP A 77 -0.38 2.61 -13.35
C ASP A 77 1.08 2.35 -13.76
N SER A 78 1.85 3.40 -14.05
CA SER A 78 3.24 3.27 -14.45
C SER A 78 4.08 2.66 -13.34
N GLU A 79 5.17 1.99 -13.73
CA GLU A 79 6.20 1.59 -12.79
C GLU A 79 6.85 2.83 -12.17
N LEU A 80 7.06 2.80 -10.86
CA LEU A 80 7.75 3.84 -10.11
C LEU A 80 9.01 3.25 -9.47
N ALA A 81 9.77 4.12 -8.82
CA ALA A 81 10.86 3.73 -7.95
C ALA A 81 10.67 4.34 -6.56
N CYS A 82 11.12 3.63 -5.53
CA CYS A 82 11.22 4.18 -4.19
C CYS A 82 12.11 5.42 -4.19
N GLU A 83 11.62 6.57 -3.73
CA GLU A 83 12.36 7.83 -3.72
C GLU A 83 13.67 7.74 -2.94
N LYS A 84 13.71 6.92 -1.88
CA LYS A 84 14.91 6.80 -1.00
C LYS A 84 15.97 5.85 -1.54
N CYS A 85 15.59 4.68 -2.05
CA CYS A 85 16.56 3.63 -2.40
C CYS A 85 16.52 3.20 -3.87
N GLY A 86 15.60 3.75 -4.67
CA GLY A 86 15.46 3.40 -6.08
C GLY A 86 14.85 2.02 -6.36
N ALA A 87 14.48 1.25 -5.34
CA ALA A 87 13.86 -0.07 -5.52
C ALA A 87 12.58 0.04 -6.35
N ARG A 88 12.38 -0.93 -7.27
CA ARG A 88 11.23 -0.98 -8.18
C ARG A 88 9.92 -1.04 -7.41
N TRP A 89 8.93 -0.29 -7.87
CA TRP A 89 7.67 -0.03 -7.18
C TRP A 89 6.50 -0.20 -8.17
N LEU A 90 5.60 -1.14 -7.88
CA LEU A 90 4.60 -1.67 -8.83
C LEU A 90 3.18 -1.64 -8.24
N TRP A 91 2.88 -0.69 -7.35
CA TRP A 91 1.60 -0.60 -6.64
C TRP A 91 1.23 -1.82 -5.77
N ARG A 92 2.16 -2.73 -5.50
CA ARG A 92 1.92 -3.98 -4.76
C ARG A 92 1.43 -3.71 -3.34
N PRO A 93 0.32 -4.33 -2.90
CA PRO A 93 -0.11 -4.27 -1.51
C PRO A 93 1.03 -4.66 -0.56
N TYR A 94 1.15 -3.97 0.58
CA TYR A 94 2.13 -4.22 1.66
C TYR A 94 3.62 -4.00 1.34
N MET A 95 4.02 -3.94 0.06
CA MET A 95 5.42 -3.68 -0.33
C MET A 95 5.63 -2.23 -0.79
N ASP A 96 4.62 -1.67 -1.45
CA ASP A 96 4.70 -0.40 -2.14
C ASP A 96 3.78 0.60 -1.41
N HIS A 97 4.40 1.55 -0.70
CA HIS A 97 3.72 2.53 0.15
C HIS A 97 3.79 3.93 -0.45
N VAL A 98 2.68 4.66 -0.31
CA VAL A 98 2.65 6.11 -0.50
C VAL A 98 2.85 6.76 0.86
N ASP A 99 3.96 7.46 1.04
CA ASP A 99 4.38 8.08 2.29
C ASP A 99 4.07 9.58 2.30
N HIS A 100 3.63 10.09 3.44
CA HIS A 100 3.48 11.51 3.71
C HIS A 100 4.82 12.09 4.19
N ILE A 101 5.38 13.02 3.43
CA ILE A 101 6.67 13.66 3.73
C ILE A 101 6.60 14.37 5.09
N ASP A 102 5.52 15.11 5.35
CA ASP A 102 5.26 15.82 6.61
C ASP A 102 4.71 14.94 7.75
N LYS A 103 4.47 13.64 7.51
CA LYS A 103 3.83 12.67 8.43
C LYS A 103 2.37 12.98 8.79
N ASN A 104 1.75 13.99 8.20
CA ASN A 104 0.34 14.29 8.38
C ASN A 104 -0.50 13.49 7.37
N LYS A 105 -1.18 12.45 7.86
CA LYS A 105 -2.02 11.52 7.06
C LYS A 105 -3.18 12.17 6.31
N GLN A 106 -3.52 13.41 6.69
CA GLN A 106 -4.60 14.17 6.07
C GLN A 106 -4.10 15.20 5.03
N ASN A 107 -2.79 15.48 4.99
CA ASN A 107 -2.20 16.34 3.96
C ASN A 107 -1.91 15.53 2.67
N ASN A 108 -2.94 15.29 1.87
CA ASN A 108 -2.85 14.48 0.66
C ASN A 108 -2.49 15.30 -0.60
N LYS A 109 -1.87 16.47 -0.45
CA LYS A 109 -1.34 17.22 -1.60
C LYS A 109 -0.29 16.38 -2.33
N ALA A 110 -0.32 16.34 -3.65
CA ALA A 110 0.61 15.55 -4.45
C ALA A 110 2.11 15.86 -4.17
N SER A 111 2.41 17.10 -3.76
CA SER A 111 3.77 17.52 -3.36
C SER A 111 4.21 16.98 -2.00
N ASN A 112 3.29 16.54 -1.15
CA ASN A 112 3.57 15.94 0.16
C ASN A 112 3.61 14.41 0.13
N LEU A 113 3.39 13.80 -1.04
CA LEU A 113 3.31 12.36 -1.20
C LEU A 113 4.49 11.84 -2.01
N ARG A 114 5.06 10.72 -1.58
CA ARG A 114 6.15 10.07 -2.29
C ARG A 114 6.00 8.54 -2.31
N PRO A 115 6.51 7.87 -3.35
CA PRO A 115 6.60 6.41 -3.37
C PRO A 115 7.77 5.92 -2.51
N LEU A 116 7.50 5.06 -1.54
CA LEU A 116 8.51 4.33 -0.77
C LEU A 116 8.26 2.83 -0.80
N CYS A 117 9.32 2.03 -0.81
CA CYS A 117 9.22 0.62 -0.47
C CYS A 117 8.96 0.46 1.04
N ASN A 118 8.38 -0.68 1.46
CA ASN A 118 8.04 -0.95 2.86
C ASN A 118 9.25 -0.78 3.79
N GLY A 119 10.41 -1.29 3.39
CA GLY A 119 11.65 -1.16 4.19
C GLY A 119 12.06 0.31 4.45
N CYS A 120 11.95 1.18 3.43
CA CYS A 120 12.24 2.60 3.59
C CYS A 120 11.13 3.33 4.35
N ASN A 121 9.86 2.96 4.14
CA ASN A 121 8.72 3.53 4.84
C ASN A 121 8.76 3.26 6.35
N THR A 122 9.02 2.02 6.78
CA THR A 122 9.12 1.66 8.20
C THR A 122 10.32 2.33 8.87
N LYS A 123 11.42 2.51 8.13
CA LYS A 123 12.65 3.13 8.62
C LYS A 123 12.71 4.63 8.32
N ARG A 124 11.63 5.26 7.86
CA ARG A 124 11.69 6.65 7.35
C ARG A 124 12.09 7.70 8.38
N THR A 125 11.93 7.38 9.67
CA THR A 125 12.34 8.16 10.83
C THR A 125 13.76 7.86 11.30
N LYS A 126 14.42 6.82 10.76
CA LYS A 126 15.77 6.40 11.15
C LYS A 126 16.82 7.03 10.23
N ILE A 127 18.00 7.23 10.81
CA ILE A 127 19.20 7.88 10.24
C ILE A 127 19.65 7.19 8.94
N ASP A 128 20.34 7.95 8.08
CA ASP A 128 21.07 7.42 6.93
C ASP A 128 22.01 6.27 7.38
N TYR A 129 21.64 5.04 7.01
CA TYR A 129 22.32 3.84 7.47
C TYR A 129 23.74 3.72 6.95
N THR A 130 24.09 4.38 5.85
CA THR A 130 25.47 4.41 5.37
C THR A 130 26.40 5.14 6.34
N LYS A 131 25.84 6.04 7.18
CA LYS A 131 26.56 6.86 8.16
C LYS A 131 26.47 6.34 9.59
N VAL A 132 25.68 5.28 9.83
CA VAL A 132 25.51 4.70 11.17
C VAL A 132 26.73 3.84 11.52
N LYS A 133 27.35 4.09 12.68
CA LYS A 133 28.48 3.30 13.18
C LYS A 133 28.13 1.80 13.22
N GLY A 134 28.97 0.97 12.61
CA GLY A 134 28.81 -0.49 12.58
C GLY A 134 28.04 -1.04 11.38
N THR A 135 27.51 -0.18 10.49
CA THR A 135 27.08 -0.64 9.16
C THR A 135 28.29 -0.76 8.22
N ILE A 136 28.14 -1.57 7.18
CA ILE A 136 29.16 -1.76 6.15
C ILE A 136 28.59 -1.12 4.87
N PRO A 137 29.05 0.07 4.47
CA PRO A 137 28.73 0.65 3.17
C PRO A 137 29.35 -0.21 2.07
N ILE A 138 28.56 -0.55 1.05
CA ILE A 138 28.98 -1.41 -0.06
C ILE A 138 28.82 -0.61 -1.35
N THR A 139 29.95 -0.30 -1.98
CA THR A 139 29.98 0.38 -3.28
C THR A 139 29.99 -0.65 -4.41
N ALA A 140 28.98 -0.61 -5.27
CA ALA A 140 28.82 -1.47 -6.44
C ALA A 140 27.97 -0.74 -7.49
N PHE A 141 28.17 -1.01 -8.79
CA PHE A 141 27.35 -0.40 -9.86
C PHE A 141 27.23 1.14 -9.77
N GLY A 142 28.32 1.81 -9.35
CA GLY A 142 28.37 3.27 -9.20
C GLY A 142 27.54 3.85 -8.05
N LYS A 143 27.00 3.02 -7.14
CA LYS A 143 26.25 3.47 -5.95
C LYS A 143 26.84 2.88 -4.69
N THR A 144 26.69 3.59 -3.57
CA THR A 144 27.03 3.09 -2.24
C THR A 144 25.76 2.92 -1.43
N MET A 145 25.51 1.69 -0.98
CA MET A 145 24.33 1.32 -0.21
C MET A 145 24.70 0.31 0.89
N VAL A 146 23.85 0.14 1.89
CA VAL A 146 24.01 -0.97 2.84
C VAL A 146 23.43 -2.27 2.27
N ALA A 147 23.84 -3.41 2.82
CA ALA A 147 23.44 -4.73 2.34
C ALA A 147 21.90 -4.92 2.25
N GLU A 148 21.14 -4.40 3.20
CA GLU A 148 19.67 -4.41 3.18
C GLU A 148 19.04 -3.57 2.05
N GLU A 149 19.73 -2.54 1.58
CA GLU A 149 19.26 -1.70 0.48
C GLU A 149 19.56 -2.36 -0.86
N TRP A 150 20.75 -2.95 -1.00
CA TRP A 150 21.07 -3.80 -2.15
C TRP A 150 20.10 -4.96 -2.31
N ALA A 151 19.75 -5.64 -1.22
CA ALA A 151 18.80 -6.77 -1.24
C ALA A 151 17.37 -6.43 -1.67
N ARG A 152 17.03 -5.15 -1.85
CA ARG A 152 15.73 -4.71 -2.38
C ARG A 152 15.79 -4.35 -3.86
N GLN A 153 16.98 -4.30 -4.45
CA GLN A 153 17.16 -4.02 -5.87
C GLN A 153 16.93 -5.30 -6.67
N ASP A 154 16.30 -5.19 -7.84
CA ASP A 154 16.01 -6.32 -8.72
C ASP A 154 17.28 -7.08 -9.16
N ILE A 155 18.43 -6.38 -9.19
CA ILE A 155 19.73 -6.97 -9.52
C ILE A 155 20.30 -7.88 -8.41
N CYS A 156 19.79 -7.78 -7.19
CA CYS A 156 20.30 -8.56 -6.06
C CYS A 156 19.57 -9.90 -5.98
N THR A 157 20.33 -10.99 -6.03
CA THR A 157 19.78 -12.36 -6.08
C THR A 157 19.72 -13.03 -4.71
N VAL A 158 20.17 -12.35 -3.66
CA VAL A 158 20.30 -12.89 -2.30
C VAL A 158 19.82 -11.90 -1.23
N SER A 159 19.62 -12.39 -0.01
CA SER A 159 19.23 -11.52 1.11
C SER A 159 20.39 -10.62 1.56
N GLY A 160 20.05 -9.50 2.21
CA GLY A 160 21.07 -8.56 2.73
C GLY A 160 22.02 -9.20 3.75
N TYR A 161 21.54 -10.21 4.50
CA TYR A 161 22.39 -11.01 5.37
C TYR A 161 23.49 -11.75 4.59
N VAL A 162 23.14 -12.36 3.46
CA VAL A 162 24.10 -13.08 2.60
C VAL A 162 25.08 -12.11 1.97
N VAL A 163 24.60 -10.98 1.43
CA VAL A 163 25.49 -9.91 0.89
C VAL A 163 26.50 -9.49 1.96
N ARG A 164 26.05 -9.18 3.18
CA ARG A 164 26.92 -8.77 4.28
C ARG A 164 27.98 -9.83 4.60
N ASN A 165 27.59 -11.10 4.69
CA ASN A 165 28.54 -12.18 4.98
C ASN A 165 29.57 -12.37 3.86
N ARG A 166 29.16 -12.21 2.60
CA ARG A 166 30.08 -12.26 1.44
C ARG A 166 31.11 -11.14 1.48
N ILE A 167 30.66 -9.90 1.73
CA ILE A 167 31.56 -8.76 1.88
C ILE A 167 32.54 -8.96 3.05
N LYS A 168 32.06 -9.45 4.19
CA LYS A 168 32.93 -9.80 5.34
C LYS A 168 33.95 -10.89 5.01
N ALA A 169 33.60 -11.80 4.10
CA ALA A 169 34.49 -12.85 3.60
C ALA A 169 35.40 -12.37 2.44
N GLY A 170 35.45 -11.06 2.15
CA GLY A 170 36.33 -10.48 1.14
C GLY A 170 35.86 -10.66 -0.31
N TRP A 171 34.57 -10.93 -0.54
CA TRP A 171 34.04 -11.00 -1.90
C TRP A 171 34.03 -9.64 -2.57
N ASP A 172 34.24 -9.65 -3.88
CA ASP A 172 33.92 -8.51 -4.74
C ASP A 172 32.44 -8.10 -4.59
N ALA A 173 32.18 -6.79 -4.57
CA ALA A 173 30.87 -6.24 -4.22
C ALA A 173 29.78 -6.59 -5.25
N GLU A 174 30.09 -6.47 -6.54
CA GLU A 174 29.12 -6.78 -7.61
C GLU A 174 28.80 -8.27 -7.64
N LYS A 175 29.82 -9.13 -7.48
CA LYS A 175 29.62 -10.59 -7.35
C LYS A 175 28.86 -10.95 -6.07
N ALA A 176 29.09 -10.23 -4.97
CA ALA A 176 28.41 -10.47 -3.70
C ALA A 176 26.90 -10.23 -3.80
N ILE A 177 26.48 -9.30 -4.65
CA ILE A 177 25.08 -8.91 -4.89
C ILE A 177 24.41 -9.84 -5.90
N THR A 178 25.07 -10.13 -7.03
CA THR A 178 24.43 -10.77 -8.19
C THR A 178 24.51 -12.29 -8.18
N LYS A 179 25.52 -12.90 -7.54
CA LYS A 179 25.68 -14.37 -7.57
C LYS A 179 24.60 -15.06 -6.70
N PRO A 180 23.78 -15.97 -7.24
CA PRO A 180 22.78 -16.69 -6.44
C PRO A 180 23.41 -17.52 -5.31
N SER A 181 22.67 -17.77 -4.23
CA SER A 181 23.09 -18.74 -3.21
C SER A 181 22.77 -20.16 -3.68
N ARG A 182 23.56 -21.16 -3.26
CA ARG A 182 23.33 -22.58 -3.60
C ARG A 182 21.95 -23.12 -3.18
N LYS A 183 21.21 -22.40 -2.32
CA LYS A 183 19.85 -22.73 -1.85
C LYS A 183 18.74 -21.90 -2.54
N ALA A 184 18.77 -21.78 -3.87
CA ALA A 184 17.69 -21.11 -4.59
C ALA A 184 17.31 -21.81 -5.90
N SER A 185 16.81 -23.04 -5.79
CA SER A 185 15.74 -23.48 -6.69
C SER A 185 14.43 -23.11 -5.99
N LYS A 186 13.87 -21.94 -6.30
CA LYS A 186 12.43 -21.72 -6.07
C LYS A 186 11.74 -22.10 -7.37
N ILE A 187 10.94 -23.15 -7.26
CA ILE A 187 9.99 -23.64 -8.25
C ILE A 187 9.04 -22.49 -8.63
N VAL A 188 8.69 -22.49 -9.91
CA VAL A 188 7.77 -21.63 -10.67
C VAL A 188 6.56 -21.18 -9.87
#